data_AF-A0A8T3RE56-F1
#
_entry.id   AF-A0A8T3RE56-F1
#
_cell.length_a   1.000
_cell.length_b   1.000
_cell.length_c   1.000
_cell.angle_alpha   90.00
_cell.angle_beta   90.00
_cell.angle_gamma   90.00
#
_symmetry.space_group_name_H-M   'P 1'
#
loop_
_entity.id
_entity.type
_entity.pdbx_description
1 polymer ?
#
loop_
_entity_poly.entity_id
_entity_poly.type
_entity_poly.pdbx_seq_one_letter_code
_entity_poly.pdbx_strand_id
1 'polypeptide(L)'
;MLIPLLTRLAVLGFGAIQALLTLRLVMSLADLPRAIMQFEPAVLALSEPLIDPFRRFEDMLHGMLGSSFLGGVDPAVVVALIGWSLVELALLGVLRVLGRGDAARS
;
A
#
# COMPACT_ATOMS: atom_id res chain seq x y z
N MET A 1 1.06 -18.00 -21.51
CA MET A 1 1.10 -16.53 -21.76
C MET A 1 0.24 -15.71 -20.80
N LEU A 2 -0.88 -16.23 -20.28
CA LEU A 2 -1.75 -15.49 -19.34
C LEU A 2 -1.06 -15.14 -18.00
N ILE A 3 -0.42 -16.10 -17.36
CA ILE A 3 0.24 -15.93 -16.05
C ILE A 3 1.32 -14.83 -16.04
N PRO A 4 2.29 -14.78 -16.98
CA PRO A 4 3.29 -13.71 -16.96
C PRO A 4 2.68 -12.31 -17.19
N LEU A 5 1.57 -12.20 -17.91
CA LEU A 5 0.84 -10.94 -18.04
C LEU A 5 0.18 -10.54 -16.72
N LEU A 6 -0.51 -11.47 -16.06
CA LEU A 6 -1.14 -11.25 -14.75
C LEU A 6 -0.10 -10.84 -13.68
N THR A 7 1.07 -11.47 -13.67
CA THR A 7 2.16 -11.09 -12.76
C THR A 7 2.61 -9.65 -13.00
N ARG A 8 2.77 -9.22 -14.26
CA ARG A 8 3.15 -7.84 -14.59
C ARG A 8 2.08 -6.84 -14.17
N LEU A 9 0.80 -7.16 -14.43
CA LEU A 9 -0.32 -6.33 -14.03
C LEU A 9 -0.42 -6.20 -12.51
N ALA A 10 -0.21 -7.30 -11.78
CA ALA A 10 -0.16 -7.29 -10.32
C ALA A 10 0.96 -6.35 -9.83
N VAL A 11 2.19 -6.52 -10.31
CA VAL A 11 3.32 -5.66 -9.90
C VAL A 11 3.04 -4.19 -10.20
N LEU A 12 2.46 -3.87 -11.36
CA LEU A 12 2.12 -2.48 -11.70
C LEU A 12 0.99 -1.92 -10.82
N GLY A 13 -0.05 -2.72 -10.55
CA GLY A 13 -1.17 -2.33 -9.71
C GLY A 13 -0.75 -2.10 -8.26
N PHE A 14 -0.01 -3.04 -7.67
CA PHE A 14 0.55 -2.88 -6.33
C PHE A 14 1.58 -1.77 -6.28
N GLY A 15 2.45 -1.65 -7.28
CA GLY A 15 3.38 -0.52 -7.38
C GLY A 15 2.68 0.84 -7.38
N ALA A 16 1.54 0.97 -8.05
CA ALA A 16 0.73 2.20 -8.02
C ALA A 16 0.12 2.46 -6.63
N ILE A 17 -0.39 1.42 -5.96
CA ILE A 17 -0.88 1.51 -4.57
C ILE A 17 0.25 1.97 -3.64
N GLN A 18 1.43 1.34 -3.73
CA GLN A 18 2.60 1.67 -2.93
C GLN A 18 3.07 3.11 -3.18
N ALA A 19 3.13 3.53 -4.45
CA ALA A 19 3.51 4.89 -4.80
C ALA A 19 2.55 5.92 -4.22
N LEU A 20 1.24 5.69 -4.30
CA LEU A 20 0.22 6.58 -3.76
C LEU A 20 0.27 6.67 -2.22
N LEU A 21 0.37 5.54 -1.53
CA LEU A 21 0.46 5.50 -0.07
C LEU A 21 1.78 6.07 0.45
N THR A 22 2.89 5.85 -0.28
CA THR A 22 4.18 6.48 0.05
C THR A 22 4.12 7.98 -0.16
N LEU A 23 3.49 8.46 -1.23
CA LEU A 23 3.27 9.88 -1.44
C LEU A 23 2.44 10.49 -0.31
N ARG A 24 1.37 9.81 0.13
CA ARG A 24 0.55 10.20 1.28
C ARG A 24 1.38 10.29 2.57
N LEU A 25 2.28 9.33 2.80
CA LEU A 25 3.19 9.34 3.94
C LEU A 25 4.16 10.54 3.89
N VAL A 26 4.74 10.83 2.73
CA VAL A 26 5.64 11.98 2.53
C VAL A 26 4.89 13.29 2.76
N MET A 27 3.66 13.41 2.26
CA MET A 27 2.81 14.59 2.50
C MET A 27 2.52 14.81 3.99
N SER A 28 2.40 13.75 4.78
CA SER A 28 2.20 13.83 6.24
C SER A 28 3.45 14.27 6.99
N LEU A 29 4.65 14.02 6.45
CA LEU A 29 5.94 14.28 7.10
C LEU A 29 6.57 15.61 6.67
N ALA A 30 6.37 16.01 5.43
CA ALA A 30 7.08 17.11 4.82
C ALA A 30 6.25 18.39 4.85
N ASP A 31 6.89 19.49 5.22
CA ASP A 31 6.34 20.83 4.99
C ASP A 31 6.45 21.13 3.49
N LEU A 32 5.43 20.73 2.74
CA LEU A 32 5.48 20.72 1.29
C LEU A 32 5.32 22.14 0.71
N PRO A 33 6.05 22.47 -0.38
CA PRO A 33 5.81 23.69 -1.14
C PRO A 33 4.33 23.81 -1.55
N ARG A 34 3.78 25.03 -1.51
CA ARG A 34 2.36 25.29 -1.87
C ARG A 34 1.95 24.74 -3.23
N ALA A 35 2.87 24.69 -4.20
CA ALA A 35 2.64 24.12 -5.53
C ALA A 35 2.31 22.61 -5.50
N ILE A 36 2.71 21.90 -4.44
CA ILE A 36 2.44 20.47 -4.26
C ILE A 36 1.17 20.27 -3.41
N MET A 37 0.89 21.17 -2.47
CA MET A 37 -0.33 21.13 -1.63
C MET A 37 -1.63 21.14 -2.47
N GLN A 38 -1.63 21.71 -3.67
CA GLN A 38 -2.80 21.66 -4.56
C GLN A 38 -3.23 20.23 -4.95
N PHE A 39 -2.33 19.25 -4.85
CA PHE A 39 -2.60 17.84 -5.15
C PHE A 39 -3.00 17.04 -3.90
N GLU A 40 -2.81 17.58 -2.70
CA GLU A 40 -3.17 16.95 -1.44
C GLU A 40 -4.62 16.42 -1.40
N PRO A 41 -5.66 17.17 -1.80
CA PRO A 41 -7.03 16.66 -1.77
C PRO A 41 -7.25 15.47 -2.71
N ALA A 42 -6.55 15.43 -3.84
CA ALA A 42 -6.63 14.30 -4.77
C ALA A 42 -5.94 13.07 -4.18
N VAL A 43 -4.75 13.23 -3.58
CA VAL A 43 -4.04 12.15 -2.91
C VAL A 43 -4.86 11.59 -1.75
N LEU A 44 -5.42 12.47 -0.92
CA LEU A 44 -6.36 12.13 0.15
C LEU A 44 -7.50 11.24 -0.36
N ALA A 45 -8.24 11.73 -1.36
CA ALA A 45 -9.42 11.04 -1.89
C ALA A 45 -9.09 9.67 -2.48
N LEU A 46 -7.89 9.51 -3.09
CA LEU A 46 -7.46 8.24 -3.65
C LEU A 46 -6.88 7.29 -2.60
N SER A 47 -6.17 7.80 -1.59
CA SER A 47 -5.54 6.97 -0.57
C SER A 47 -6.52 6.47 0.49
N GLU A 48 -7.56 7.25 0.79
CA GLU A 48 -8.55 6.93 1.82
C GLU A 48 -9.18 5.53 1.68
N PRO A 49 -9.74 5.13 0.51
CA PRO A 49 -10.32 3.79 0.35
C PRO A 49 -9.28 2.66 0.44
N LEU A 50 -8.00 2.95 0.23
CA LEU A 50 -6.91 1.98 0.38
C LEU A 50 -6.51 1.80 1.84
N ILE A 51 -6.72 2.82 2.68
CA ILE A 51 -6.39 2.83 4.10
C ILE A 51 -7.54 2.27 4.94
N ASP A 52 -8.78 2.58 4.56
CA ASP A 52 -10.01 2.23 5.29
C ASP A 52 -10.10 0.76 5.76
N PRO A 53 -9.79 -0.28 4.94
CA PRO A 53 -9.83 -1.66 5.41
C PRO A 53 -8.83 -1.98 6.53
N PHE A 54 -7.79 -1.15 6.69
CA PHE A 54 -6.74 -1.32 7.68
C PHE A 54 -6.92 -0.46 8.93
N ARG A 55 -7.87 0.49 8.94
CA ARG A 55 -8.12 1.38 10.09
C ARG A 55 -8.39 0.64 11.39
N ARG A 56 -9.13 -0.47 11.36
CA ARG A 56 -9.37 -1.26 12.58
C ARG A 56 -8.08 -1.79 13.22
N PHE A 57 -7.04 -2.05 12.43
CA PHE A 57 -5.75 -2.49 12.95
C PHE A 57 -4.93 -1.33 13.50
N GLU A 58 -5.10 -0.13 12.94
CA GLU A 58 -4.55 1.11 13.47
C GLU A 58 -5.04 1.35 14.90
N ASP A 59 -6.36 1.35 15.12
CA ASP A 59 -6.96 1.58 16.45
C ASP A 59 -6.37 0.64 17.52
N MET A 60 -6.15 -0.62 17.14
CA MET A 60 -5.57 -1.63 18.01
C MET A 60 -4.09 -1.36 18.32
N LEU A 61 -3.31 -0.97 17.31
CA LEU A 61 -1.89 -0.65 17.46
C LEU A 61 -1.66 0.66 18.23
N HIS A 62 -2.52 1.65 18.02
CA HIS A 62 -2.49 2.94 18.72
C HIS A 62 -2.68 2.75 20.22
N GLY A 63 -3.59 1.85 20.62
CA GLY A 63 -3.80 1.47 22.02
C GLY A 63 -2.62 0.74 22.68
N MET A 64 -1.79 0.03 21.89
CA MET A 64 -0.61 -0.69 22.42
C MET A 64 0.67 0.14 22.42
N LEU A 65 0.89 0.98 21.40
CA LEU A 65 2.17 1.66 21.16
C LEU A 65 2.22 3.09 21.72
N GLY A 66 1.08 3.63 22.17
CA GLY A 66 0.94 4.96 22.72
C GLY A 66 0.94 6.07 21.65
N SER A 67 0.30 7.21 21.97
CA SER A 67 0.03 8.31 21.04
C SER A 67 1.25 9.02 20.43
N SER A 68 2.47 8.69 20.91
CA SER A 68 3.71 9.34 20.49
C SER A 68 4.51 8.54 19.46
N PHE A 69 4.04 7.35 19.03
CA PHE A 69 4.85 6.40 18.26
C PHE A 69 5.30 6.91 16.87
N LEU A 70 4.61 7.90 16.29
CA LEU A 70 4.81 8.30 14.89
C LEU A 70 4.98 9.81 14.63
N GLY A 71 5.06 10.64 15.67
CA GLY A 71 5.54 12.03 15.54
C GLY A 71 4.84 12.89 14.49
N GLY A 72 3.53 12.71 14.27
CA GLY A 72 2.74 13.45 13.27
C GLY A 72 2.43 12.66 11.99
N VAL A 73 2.94 11.44 11.84
CA VAL A 73 2.53 10.51 10.78
C VAL A 73 1.22 9.82 11.15
N ASP A 74 0.29 9.82 10.20
CA ASP A 74 -0.93 9.02 10.26
C ASP A 74 -0.58 7.50 10.30
N PRO A 75 -0.80 6.82 11.44
CA PRO A 75 -0.46 5.40 11.58
C PRO A 75 -1.26 4.53 10.62
N ALA A 76 -2.46 4.96 10.20
CA ALA A 76 -3.29 4.24 9.25
C ALA A 76 -2.56 4.02 7.92
N VAL A 77 -1.82 5.03 7.46
CA VAL A 77 -1.06 4.98 6.20
C VAL A 77 0.07 3.94 6.30
N VAL A 78 0.74 3.88 7.43
CA VAL A 78 1.82 2.91 7.68
C VAL A 78 1.26 1.48 7.72
N VAL A 79 0.17 1.28 8.44
CA VAL A 79 -0.50 -0.03 8.52
C VAL A 79 -0.99 -0.46 7.13
N ALA A 80 -1.56 0.46 6.34
CA ALA A 80 -1.99 0.18 4.98
C ALA A 80 -0.82 -0.19 4.06
N LEU A 81 0.31 0.53 4.13
CA LEU A 81 1.53 0.19 3.37
C LEU A 81 1.97 -1.23 3.68
N ILE A 82 2.06 -1.59 4.97
CA ILE A 82 2.46 -2.94 5.39
C ILE A 82 1.42 -3.97 4.94
N GLY A 83 0.13 -3.70 5.16
CA GLY A 83 -0.97 -4.58 4.79
C GLY A 83 -0.98 -4.89 3.29
N TRP A 84 -0.94 -3.88 2.43
CA TRP A 84 -0.87 -4.06 0.99
C TRP A 84 0.42 -4.74 0.52
N SER A 85 1.55 -4.48 1.18
CA SER A 85 2.82 -5.18 0.89
C SER A 85 2.73 -6.68 1.16
N LEU A 86 2.07 -7.08 2.25
CA LEU A 86 1.82 -8.48 2.56
C LEU A 86 0.88 -9.13 1.55
N VAL A 87 -0.18 -8.42 1.13
CA VAL A 87 -1.11 -8.90 0.08
C VAL A 87 -0.38 -9.07 -1.25
N GLU A 88 0.50 -8.13 -1.62
CA GLU A 88 1.31 -8.21 -2.82
C GLU A 88 2.19 -9.47 -2.82
N LEU A 89 2.94 -9.69 -1.75
CA LEU A 89 3.82 -10.86 -1.60
C LEU A 89 3.03 -12.16 -1.66
N ALA A 90 1.87 -12.23 -1.00
CA ALA A 90 0.99 -13.38 -1.05
C ALA A 90 0.49 -13.66 -2.47
N LEU A 91 0.02 -12.62 -3.17
CA LEU A 91 -0.48 -12.75 -4.54
C LEU A 91 0.62 -13.19 -5.51
N LEU A 92 1.80 -12.55 -5.46
CA LEU A 92 2.94 -12.92 -6.30
C LEU A 92 3.44 -14.34 -5.99
N GLY A 93 3.40 -14.74 -4.72
CA GLY A 93 3.70 -16.11 -4.29
C GLY A 93 2.76 -17.12 -4.94
N VAL A 94 1.45 -16.88 -4.89
CA VAL A 94 0.44 -17.74 -5.53
C VAL A 94 0.64 -17.81 -7.04
N LEU A 95 0.80 -16.67 -7.71
CA LEU A 95 1.02 -16.60 -9.17
C LEU A 95 2.30 -17.34 -9.58
N ARG A 96 3.36 -17.27 -8.76
CA ARG A 96 4.61 -17.99 -9.00
C ARG A 96 4.44 -19.51 -8.88
N VAL A 97 3.65 -19.98 -7.92
CA VAL A 97 3.36 -21.42 -7.77
C VAL A 97 2.54 -21.93 -8.96
N LEU A 98 1.49 -21.21 -9.34
CA LEU A 98 0.64 -21.56 -10.48
C LEU A 98 1.45 -21.58 -11.80
N GLY A 99 2.31 -20.58 -12.02
CA GLY A 99 3.16 -20.52 -13.21
C GLY A 99 4.17 -21.67 -13.34
N ARG A 100 4.61 -22.27 -12.23
CA ARG A 100 5.47 -23.48 -12.26
C ARG A 100 4.71 -24.75 -12.62
N GLY A 101 3.44 -24.86 -12.19
CA GLY A 101 2.61 -26.03 -12.46
C GLY A 101 2.33 -26.22 -13.96
N ASP A 102 2.15 -25.12 -14.69
CA ASP A 102 1.94 -25.14 -16.14
C ASP A 102 3.21 -25.54 -16.91
N ALA A 103 4.38 -25.09 -16.45
CA ALA A 103 5.66 -25.39 -17.09
C ALA A 103 6.12 -26.85 -16.89
N ALA A 104 5.63 -27.53 -15.85
CA ALA A 104 5.91 -28.95 -15.60
C ALA A 104 5.00 -29.91 -16.39
N ARG A 105 3.97 -29.39 -17.07
CA ARG A 105 2.99 -30.19 -17.84
C ARG A 105 3.11 -30.02 -19.37
N SER A 106 3.99 -29.14 -19.86
CA SER A 106 4.31 -28.99 -21.29
C SER A 106 5.66 -29.61 -21.61
#